data_AF-A0A8D0MUK3-F1
#
_entry.id   AF-A0A8D0MUK3-F1
#
_cell.length_a   1.000
_cell.length_b   1.000
_cell.length_c   1.000
_cell.angle_alpha   90.00
_cell.angle_beta   90.00
_cell.angle_gamma   90.00
#
_symmetry.space_group_name_H-M   'P 1'
#
loop_
_entity.id
_entity.type
_entity.pdbx_description
1 polymer ?
#
loop_
_entity_poly.entity_id
_entity_poly.type
_entity_poly.pdbx_seq_one_letter_code
_entity_poly.pdbx_strand_id
1 'polypeptide(L)'
;MSEGADGGGGGGDGASARSPGGSPGGDGFAPSALGTREHWDAVYERELQTFQEYGDTGEIWFGEESMTRLIRWMQKHKIPLDASVLDIGTGNGVFLVELLKAADEKQTKNKIKIK
;
A
#
# COMPACT_ATOMS: atom_id res chain seq x y z
N MET A 1 34.57 0.18 -75.33
CA MET A 1 35.25 0.07 -74.03
C MET A 1 34.19 0.46 -73.00
N SER A 2 33.44 -0.52 -72.46
CA SER A 2 33.56 -1.06 -71.08
C SER A 2 33.52 0.06 -70.02
N GLU A 3 32.75 0.07 -68.94
CA GLU A 3 31.83 -0.80 -68.15
C GLU A 3 30.99 0.23 -67.30
N GLY A 4 29.75 0.06 -66.81
CA GLY A 4 29.08 -1.08 -66.19
C GLY A 4 29.18 -1.05 -64.65
N ALA A 5 28.17 -0.52 -63.93
CA ALA A 5 27.74 -0.79 -62.52
C ALA A 5 26.99 0.43 -61.92
N ASP A 6 26.08 0.38 -60.93
CA ASP A 6 25.01 -0.50 -60.42
C ASP A 6 24.35 0.25 -59.22
N GLY A 7 23.07 0.00 -58.93
CA GLY A 7 22.33 0.36 -57.69
C GLY A 7 21.63 1.73 -57.73
N GLY A 8 20.30 1.89 -57.72
CA GLY A 8 19.23 1.18 -56.99
C GLY A 8 19.04 1.82 -55.61
N GLY A 9 17.91 2.41 -55.18
CA GLY A 9 16.58 2.66 -55.72
C GLY A 9 15.82 3.57 -54.74
N GLY A 10 14.74 4.22 -55.15
CA GLY A 10 13.96 5.07 -54.24
C GLY A 10 12.64 5.58 -54.82
N GLY A 11 11.54 5.27 -54.11
CA GLY A 11 10.44 6.19 -53.86
C GLY A 11 9.22 6.14 -54.79
N GLY A 12 8.07 5.84 -54.20
CA GLY A 12 6.74 5.84 -54.84
C GLY A 12 6.20 4.40 -54.85
N ASP A 13 5.06 4.06 -54.26
CA ASP A 13 3.78 4.74 -54.46
C ASP A 13 2.84 4.55 -53.27
N GLY A 14 1.97 5.55 -53.08
CA GLY A 14 0.93 5.53 -52.08
C GLY A 14 -0.10 4.43 -52.33
N ALA A 15 -0.44 3.74 -51.25
CA ALA A 15 -1.68 2.98 -51.15
C ALA A 15 -2.36 3.36 -49.84
N SER A 16 -3.56 3.92 -49.98
CA SER A 16 -4.52 4.16 -48.89
C SER A 16 -4.79 2.85 -48.16
N ALA A 17 -4.07 2.60 -47.08
CA ALA A 17 -4.31 1.48 -46.19
C ALA A 17 -5.32 1.95 -45.12
N ARG A 18 -6.56 1.47 -45.31
CA ARG A 18 -7.67 1.51 -44.38
C ARG A 18 -7.20 1.30 -42.93
N SER A 19 -7.58 2.20 -42.04
CA SER A 19 -7.32 2.14 -40.61
C SER A 19 -7.56 0.76 -40.02
N PRO A 20 -6.52 0.06 -39.51
CA PRO A 20 -6.69 -1.09 -38.66
C PRO A 20 -6.09 -0.73 -37.30
N GLY A 21 -6.95 -0.30 -36.38
CA GLY A 21 -6.50 -0.03 -35.03
C GLY A 21 -7.61 0.65 -34.30
N GLY A 22 -8.51 -0.16 -33.73
CA GLY A 22 -9.40 0.34 -32.69
C GLY A 22 -8.58 1.16 -31.70
N SER A 23 -9.18 2.22 -31.16
CA SER A 23 -8.66 2.86 -29.95
C SER A 23 -8.20 1.75 -29.01
N PRO A 24 -6.97 1.78 -28.47
CA PRO A 24 -6.69 0.94 -27.34
C PRO A 24 -7.59 1.46 -26.22
N GLY A 25 -8.77 0.83 -26.11
CA GLY A 25 -9.43 0.60 -24.84
C GLY A 25 -8.34 0.06 -23.94
N GLY A 26 -7.94 0.92 -23.03
CA GLY A 26 -6.82 0.78 -22.13
C GLY A 26 -7.20 1.48 -20.85
N ASP A 27 -8.41 1.18 -20.38
CA ASP A 27 -9.04 1.60 -19.13
C ASP A 27 -8.35 0.90 -17.94
N GLY A 28 -7.02 0.94 -17.93
CA GLY A 28 -6.16 0.44 -16.86
C GLY A 28 -5.47 1.61 -16.18
N PHE A 29 -5.67 1.74 -14.88
CA PHE A 29 -4.87 2.65 -14.06
C PHE A 29 -3.38 2.28 -14.18
N ALA A 30 -2.52 3.30 -14.26
CA ALA A 30 -1.08 3.08 -14.18
C ALA A 30 -0.73 2.41 -12.83
N PRO A 31 0.30 1.52 -12.79
CA PRO A 31 0.70 0.85 -11.57
C PRO A 31 1.10 1.87 -10.49
N SER A 32 0.62 1.65 -9.27
CA SER A 32 0.89 2.53 -8.14
C SER A 32 2.26 2.23 -7.52
N ALA A 33 2.99 3.29 -7.14
CA ALA A 33 4.20 3.16 -6.34
C ALA A 33 3.93 2.48 -4.98
N LEU A 34 2.74 2.64 -4.42
CA LEU A 34 2.35 1.99 -3.16
C LEU A 34 2.29 0.45 -3.25
N GLY A 35 2.28 -0.09 -4.47
CA GLY A 35 2.29 -1.54 -4.71
C GLY A 35 3.69 -2.13 -4.82
N THR A 36 4.77 -1.33 -4.73
CA THR A 36 6.14 -1.80 -4.92
C THR A 36 6.88 -1.93 -3.60
N ARG A 37 7.74 -2.95 -3.49
CA ARG A 37 8.59 -3.14 -2.30
C ARG A 37 9.56 -1.98 -2.15
N GLU A 38 10.13 -1.52 -3.27
CA GLU A 38 11.13 -0.46 -3.30
C GLU A 38 10.58 0.85 -2.72
N HIS A 39 9.29 1.12 -2.89
CA HIS A 39 8.64 2.25 -2.23
C HIS A 39 8.63 2.11 -0.71
N TRP A 40 8.22 0.94 -0.20
CA TRP A 40 8.13 0.68 1.23
C TRP A 40 9.49 0.57 1.92
N ASP A 41 10.51 0.05 1.24
CA ASP A 41 11.89 0.05 1.73
C ASP A 41 12.39 1.49 1.94
N ALA A 42 12.16 2.38 0.97
CA ALA A 42 12.52 3.80 1.10
C ALA A 42 11.71 4.55 2.17
N VAL A 43 10.43 4.20 2.36
CA VAL A 43 9.61 4.74 3.46
C VAL A 43 10.19 4.30 4.81
N TYR A 44 10.50 3.00 4.95
CA TYR A 44 11.06 2.44 6.19
C TYR A 44 12.39 3.09 6.56
N GLU A 45 13.32 3.24 5.62
CA GLU A 45 14.63 3.88 5.87
C GLU A 45 14.48 5.31 6.38
N ARG A 46 13.59 6.09 5.76
CA ARG A 46 13.31 7.47 6.16
C ARG A 46 12.67 7.56 7.54
N GLU A 47 11.67 6.72 7.82
CA GLU A 47 11.01 6.70 9.14
C GLU A 47 12.00 6.27 10.23
N LEU A 48 12.84 5.27 9.97
CA LEU A 48 13.87 4.83 10.90
C LEU A 48 14.87 5.94 11.21
N GLN A 49 15.34 6.67 10.20
CA GLN A 49 16.23 7.82 10.40
C GLN A 49 15.54 8.91 11.24
N THR A 50 14.29 9.23 10.91
CA THR A 50 13.51 10.26 11.63
C THR A 50 13.32 9.87 13.10
N PHE A 51 13.04 8.59 13.38
CA PHE A 51 12.95 8.08 14.74
C PHE A 51 14.27 8.21 15.50
N GLN A 52 15.41 7.90 14.86
CA GLN A 52 16.73 8.01 15.50
C GLN A 52 17.12 9.47 15.80
N GLU A 53 16.77 10.40 14.93
CA GLU A 53 17.14 11.82 15.07
C GLU A 53 16.21 12.60 16.02
N TYR A 54 14.90 12.34 15.94
CA TYR A 54 13.88 13.17 16.60
C TYR A 54 12.97 12.40 17.56
N GLY A 55 13.06 11.06 17.59
CA GLY A 55 12.14 10.22 18.36
C GLY A 55 10.72 10.14 17.78
N ASP A 56 10.55 10.51 16.50
CA ASP A 56 9.25 10.46 15.82
C ASP A 56 8.85 9.00 15.57
N THR A 57 7.72 8.58 16.17
CA THR A 57 7.18 7.23 16.07
C THR A 57 6.53 6.92 14.72
N GLY A 58 6.51 7.87 13.79
CA GLY A 58 5.98 7.69 12.44
C GLY A 58 4.48 7.94 12.33
N GLU A 59 4.00 7.84 11.10
CA GLU A 59 2.65 8.26 10.71
C GLU A 59 1.56 7.21 11.02
N ILE A 60 0.37 7.71 11.36
CA ILE A 60 -0.85 6.89 11.49
C ILE A 60 -1.66 6.95 10.18
N TRP A 61 -1.41 5.99 9.29
CA TRP A 61 -1.96 5.96 7.93
C TRP A 61 -3.49 5.89 7.83
N PHE A 62 -4.15 5.11 8.68
CA PHE A 62 -5.61 4.92 8.64
C PHE A 62 -6.37 5.85 9.61
N GLY A 63 -5.66 6.68 10.36
CA GLY A 63 -6.21 7.57 11.39
C GLY A 63 -6.72 6.86 12.65
N GLU A 64 -6.78 7.62 13.75
CA GLU A 64 -7.20 7.13 15.06
C GLU A 64 -8.68 6.68 15.12
N GLU A 65 -9.52 7.30 14.30
CA GLU A 65 -10.95 6.96 14.24
C GLU A 65 -11.16 5.52 13.74
N SER A 66 -10.40 5.11 12.71
CA SER A 66 -10.46 3.76 12.15
C SER A 66 -10.09 2.70 13.19
N MET A 67 -9.02 2.94 13.95
CA MET A 67 -8.59 2.07 15.05
C MET A 67 -9.67 1.95 16.12
N THR A 68 -10.19 3.10 16.56
CA THR A 68 -11.25 3.15 17.59
C THR A 68 -12.49 2.39 17.16
N ARG A 69 -12.88 2.50 15.88
CA ARG A 69 -14.02 1.79 15.31
C ARG A 69 -13.80 0.28 15.32
N LEU A 70 -12.60 -0.20 14.94
CA LEU A 70 -12.25 -1.62 14.99
C LEU A 70 -12.29 -2.17 16.41
N ILE A 71 -11.69 -1.47 17.37
CA ILE A 71 -11.70 -1.87 18.78
C ILE A 71 -13.15 -1.98 19.28
N ARG A 72 -13.99 -0.96 19.04
CA ARG A 72 -15.42 -1.01 19.43
C ARG A 72 -16.16 -2.17 18.78
N TRP A 73 -15.87 -2.48 17.52
CA TRP A 73 -16.45 -3.63 16.83
C TRP A 73 -16.04 -4.95 17.51
N MET A 74 -14.75 -5.16 17.78
CA MET A 74 -14.27 -6.36 18.48
C MET A 74 -14.89 -6.50 19.86
N GLN A 75 -15.04 -5.38 20.58
CA GLN A 75 -15.68 -5.36 21.90
C GLN A 75 -17.16 -5.75 21.83
N LYS A 76 -17.91 -5.22 20.84
CA LYS A 76 -19.32 -5.54 20.60
C LYS A 76 -19.50 -7.02 20.27
N HIS A 77 -18.59 -7.59 19.50
CA HIS A 77 -18.60 -9.00 19.11
C HIS A 77 -17.99 -9.93 20.16
N LYS A 78 -17.55 -9.40 21.31
CA LYS A 78 -16.99 -10.17 22.44
C LYS A 78 -15.85 -11.10 22.00
N ILE A 79 -14.96 -10.61 21.14
CA ILE A 79 -13.76 -11.36 20.77
C ILE A 79 -12.99 -11.74 22.06
N PRO A 80 -12.60 -13.02 22.24
CA PRO A 80 -11.86 -13.46 23.42
C PRO A 80 -10.55 -12.69 23.59
N LEU A 81 -10.13 -12.46 24.84
CA LEU A 81 -8.90 -11.72 25.15
C LEU A 81 -7.63 -12.53 24.83
N ASP A 82 -7.76 -13.85 24.73
CA ASP A 82 -6.71 -14.81 24.35
C ASP A 82 -6.74 -15.13 22.85
N ALA A 83 -7.60 -14.48 22.07
CA ALA A 83 -7.63 -14.64 20.63
C ALA A 83 -6.32 -14.12 20.00
N SER A 84 -5.79 -14.87 19.04
CA SER A 84 -4.65 -14.42 18.24
C SER A 84 -5.10 -13.38 17.21
N VAL A 85 -4.33 -12.30 17.08
CA VAL A 85 -4.60 -11.20 16.14
C VAL A 85 -3.37 -11.01 15.25
N LEU A 86 -3.61 -10.86 13.95
CA LEU A 86 -2.60 -10.51 12.95
C LEU A 86 -2.99 -9.16 12.33
N ASP A 87 -2.08 -8.18 12.41
CA ASP A 87 -2.23 -6.89 11.76
C ASP A 87 -1.30 -6.82 10.54
N ILE A 88 -1.87 -6.67 9.34
CA ILE A 88 -1.13 -6.69 8.07
C ILE A 88 -0.98 -5.24 7.59
N GLY A 89 0.26 -4.81 7.35
CA GLY A 89 0.52 -3.40 7.06
C GLY A 89 0.39 -2.52 8.30
N THR A 90 0.85 -3.03 9.45
CA THR A 90 0.72 -2.38 10.77
C THR A 90 1.45 -1.04 10.89
N GLY A 91 2.34 -0.71 9.93
CA GLY A 91 3.16 0.50 9.98
C GLY A 91 3.97 0.55 11.28
N ASN A 92 3.82 1.62 12.04
CA ASN A 92 4.45 1.79 13.35
C ASN A 92 3.84 0.94 14.49
N GLY A 93 2.79 0.14 14.23
CA GLY A 93 2.21 -0.76 15.20
C GLY A 93 1.20 -0.14 16.17
N VAL A 94 0.81 1.13 15.98
CA VAL A 94 -0.04 1.86 16.92
C VAL A 94 -1.39 1.17 17.18
N PHE A 95 -1.97 0.50 16.18
CA PHE A 95 -3.22 -0.24 16.37
C PHE A 95 -3.10 -1.36 17.41
N LEU A 96 -2.00 -2.14 17.38
CA LEU A 96 -1.76 -3.21 18.33
C LEU A 96 -1.53 -2.66 19.75
N VAL A 97 -0.86 -1.51 19.87
CA VAL A 97 -0.68 -0.81 21.15
C VAL A 97 -2.02 -0.38 21.73
N GLU A 98 -2.88 0.25 20.92
CA GLU A 98 -4.22 0.67 21.35
C GLU A 98 -5.13 -0.53 21.69
N LEU A 99 -5.02 -1.63 20.95
CA LEU A 99 -5.74 -2.85 21.23
C LEU A 99 -5.36 -3.46 22.59
N LEU A 100 -4.06 -3.48 22.92
CA LEU A 100 -3.55 -3.95 24.22
C LEU A 100 -4.06 -3.06 25.37
N LYS A 101 -3.97 -1.73 25.23
CA LYS A 101 -4.51 -0.78 26.23
C LYS A 101 -5.99 -1.02 26.49
N ALA A 102 -6.79 -1.21 25.43
CA ALA A 102 -8.21 -1.49 25.54
C ALA A 102 -8.51 -2.83 26.22
N ALA A 103 -7.65 -3.84 26.04
CA ALA A 103 -7.76 -5.14 26.71
C ALA A 103 -7.45 -5.03 28.21
N ASP A 104 -6.39 -4.31 28.58
CA ASP A 104 -5.99 -4.08 29.96
C ASP A 104 -7.04 -3.31 30.76
N GLU A 105 -7.65 -2.29 30.16
CA GLU A 105 -8.77 -1.56 30.76
C GLU A 105 -9.95 -2.48 31.09
N LYS A 106 -10.30 -3.40 30.18
CA LYS A 106 -11.39 -4.36 30.41
C LYS A 106 -11.08 -5.30 31.54
N GLN A 107 -9.87 -5.84 31.62
CA GLN A 107 -9.47 -6.71 32.73
C GLN A 107 -9.52 -5.96 34.07
N THR A 108 -9.08 -4.71 34.09
CA THR A 108 -9.13 -3.86 35.29
C THR A 108 -10.57 -3.63 35.75
N LYS A 109 -11.47 -3.27 34.83
CA LYS A 109 -12.90 -3.09 35.11
C LYS A 109 -13.57 -4.38 35.59
N ASN A 110 -13.19 -5.54 35.05
CA ASN A 110 -13.68 -6.84 35.51
C ASN A 110 -13.21 -7.17 36.93
N LYS A 111 -11.93 -6.92 37.25
CA LYS A 111 -11.39 -7.13 38.62
C LYS A 111 -12.09 -6.26 39.67
N ILE A 112 -12.41 -5.01 39.34
CA ILE A 112 -13.11 -4.08 40.26
C ILE A 112 -14.56 -4.50 40.49
N LYS A 113 -15.25 -5.05 39.48
CA LYS A 113 -16.63 -5.55 39.60
C LYS A 113 -16.79 -6.84 40.40
N ILE A 114 -15.70 -7.54 40.72
CA ILE A 114 -15.70 -8.80 41.48
C ILE A 114 -15.44 -8.56 42.99
N LYS A 115 -15.67 -7.34 43.49
CA LYS A 115 -15.62 -7.01 44.91
C LYS A 115 -16.96 -6.43 45.37
#